data_AF-A0A2T7NX51-F1
#
_entry.id   AF-A0A2T7NX51-F1
#
_cell.length_a   1.000
_cell.length_b   1.000
_cell.length_c   1.000
_cell.angle_alpha   90.00
_cell.angle_beta   90.00
_cell.angle_gamma   90.00
#
_symmetry.space_group_name_H-M   'P 1'
#
loop_
_entity.id
_entity.type
_entity.pdbx_description
1 polymer ?
#
loop_
_entity_poly.entity_id
_entity_poly.type
_entity_poly.pdbx_seq_one_letter_code
_entity_poly.pdbx_strand_id
1 'polypeptide(L)' 'MNEKETNESPAKRSKVELQSLPTRAYLDQTVVPILLQGMSVLAKERPPNPIEFLAAFLLKNKNQYE' A
#
# COMPACT_ATOMS: atom_id res chain seq x y z
N MET A 1 8.61 -3.61 -38.14
CA MET A 1 9.07 -4.55 -37.10
C MET A 1 9.26 -3.79 -35.81
N ASN A 2 8.61 -4.30 -34.76
CA ASN A 2 8.69 -3.85 -33.37
C ASN A 2 10.13 -3.73 -32.87
N GLU A 3 10.34 -2.84 -31.89
CA GLU A 3 10.83 -3.20 -30.54
C GLU A 3 11.30 -1.95 -29.80
N LYS A 4 10.57 -1.60 -28.75
CA LYS A 4 11.13 -1.58 -27.40
C LYS A 4 10.01 -1.38 -26.41
N GLU A 5 9.64 -2.51 -25.82
CA GLU A 5 8.79 -2.63 -24.65
C GLU A 5 9.37 -1.78 -23.52
N THR A 6 8.59 -0.81 -23.04
CA THR A 6 8.84 -0.15 -21.77
C THR A 6 8.54 -1.15 -20.67
N ASN A 7 9.55 -1.93 -20.32
CA ASN A 7 9.54 -2.82 -19.16
C ASN A 7 9.57 -1.95 -17.88
N GLU A 8 8.41 -1.42 -17.48
CA GLU A 8 8.22 -0.78 -16.18
C GLU A 8 8.26 -1.85 -15.08
N SER A 9 9.49 -2.21 -14.70
CA SER A 9 9.74 -2.90 -13.44
C SER A 9 9.30 -1.97 -12.30
N PRO A 10 8.48 -2.40 -11.32
CA PRO A 10 8.04 -1.57 -10.19
C PRO A 10 9.15 -1.43 -9.14
N ALA A 11 10.39 -1.25 -9.60
CA ALA A 11 11.58 -1.24 -8.76
C ALA A 11 11.78 0.16 -8.18
N LYS A 12 11.33 0.33 -6.94
CA LYS A 12 11.81 1.34 -5.97
C LYS A 12 11.79 2.77 -6.50
N ARG A 13 10.59 3.36 -6.54
CA ARG A 13 10.45 4.83 -6.67
C ARG A 13 11.35 5.48 -5.63
N SER A 14 12.18 6.40 -6.07
CA SER A 14 13.16 7.01 -5.19
C SER A 14 12.45 7.73 -4.04
N LYS A 15 13.02 7.69 -2.84
CA LYS A 15 12.42 8.35 -1.65
C LYS A 15 12.17 9.85 -1.88
N VAL A 16 12.93 10.46 -2.79
CA VAL A 16 12.81 11.84 -3.26
C VAL A 16 11.56 12.07 -4.11
N GLU A 17 11.21 11.11 -4.98
CA GLU A 17 9.98 11.18 -5.77
C GLU A 17 8.75 11.11 -4.87
N LEU A 18 8.74 10.21 -3.87
CA LEU A 18 7.61 10.08 -2.94
C LEU A 18 7.35 11.35 -2.13
N GLN A 19 8.39 12.06 -1.70
CA GLN A 19 8.24 13.31 -0.92
C GLN A 19 7.77 14.50 -1.76
N SER A 20 7.91 14.42 -3.07
CA SER A 20 7.47 15.47 -4.00
C SER A 20 6.02 15.27 -4.46
N LEU A 21 5.39 14.14 -4.11
CA LEU A 21 4.03 13.83 -4.53
C LEU A 21 2.99 14.70 -3.81
N PRO A 22 1.90 15.07 -4.48
CA PRO A 22 0.70 15.56 -3.82
C PRO A 22 0.19 14.56 -2.77
N THR A 23 -0.41 15.06 -1.69
CA THR A 23 -0.84 14.26 -0.53
C THR A 23 -1.63 13.01 -0.93
N ARG A 24 -2.58 13.15 -1.86
CA ARG A 24 -3.40 12.02 -2.31
C ARG A 24 -2.57 10.93 -2.99
N ALA A 25 -1.66 11.33 -3.89
CA ALA A 25 -0.80 10.39 -4.61
C ALA A 25 0.20 9.70 -3.67
N TYR A 26 0.72 10.41 -2.67
CA TYR A 26 1.57 9.81 -1.65
C TYR A 26 0.84 8.71 -0.86
N LEU A 27 -0.38 9.00 -0.40
CA LEU A 27 -1.18 8.02 0.34
C LEU A 27 -1.57 6.82 -0.54
N ASP A 28 -2.01 7.08 -1.78
CA ASP A 28 -2.41 6.06 -2.75
C ASP A 28 -1.25 5.09 -3.08
N GLN A 29 -0.01 5.58 -3.07
CA GLN A 29 1.18 4.79 -3.39
C GLN A 29 1.83 4.09 -2.19
N THR A 30 1.55 4.53 -0.95
CA THR A 30 2.25 4.03 0.24
C THR A 30 1.37 3.14 1.11
N VAL A 31 0.21 3.64 1.52
CA VAL A 31 -0.57 3.03 2.62
C VAL A 31 -1.98 2.65 2.22
N VAL A 32 -2.57 3.28 1.20
CA VAL A 32 -3.96 3.01 0.80
C VAL A 32 -4.20 1.55 0.39
N PRO A 33 -3.34 0.88 -0.39
CA PRO A 33 -3.61 -0.50 -0.81
C PRO A 33 -3.75 -1.46 0.39
N ILE A 34 -2.82 -1.38 1.36
CA ILE A 34 -2.85 -2.22 2.56
C ILE A 34 -3.98 -1.83 3.51
N LEU A 35 -4.31 -0.53 3.60
CA LEU A 35 -5.44 -0.04 4.41
C LEU A 35 -6.77 -0.53 3.86
N LEU A 36 -7.00 -0.48 2.55
CA LEU A 36 -8.23 -0.98 1.93
C LEU A 36 -8.42 -2.47 2.19
N GLN A 37 -7.35 -3.26 2.07
CA GLN A 37 -7.41 -4.69 2.38
C GLN A 37 -7.68 -4.93 3.87
N GLY A 38 -6.96 -4.24 4.75
CA GLY A 38 -7.14 -4.36 6.20
C GLY A 38 -8.55 -3.95 6.66
N MET A 39 -9.10 -2.88 6.09
CA MET A 39 -10.47 -2.43 6.36
C MET A 39 -11.52 -3.43 5.86
N SER A 40 -11.27 -4.08 4.72
CA SER A 40 -12.16 -5.12 4.19
C SER A 40 -12.24 -6.33 5.14
N VAL A 41 -11.09 -6.77 5.67
CA VAL A 41 -11.01 -7.85 6.66
C VAL A 41 -11.65 -7.42 7.99
N LEU A 42 -11.35 -6.21 8.45
CA LEU A 42 -11.93 -5.64 9.66
C LEU A 42 -13.47 -5.60 9.61
N ALA A 43 -14.03 -5.16 8.47
CA ALA A 43 -15.48 -5.06 8.27
C ALA A 43 -16.17 -6.43 8.29
N LYS A 44 -15.45 -7.49 7.88
CA LYS A 44 -15.91 -8.87 7.89
C LYS A 44 -15.85 -9.51 9.29
N GLU A 45 -14.72 -9.38 9.98
CA GLU A 45 -14.48 -10.03 11.27
C GLU A 45 -15.15 -9.29 12.44
N ARG A 46 -15.28 -7.95 12.34
CA ARG A 46 -15.81 -7.07 13.41
C ARG A 46 -15.28 -7.40 14.81
N PRO A 47 -13.94 -7.40 15.00
CA PRO A 47 -13.33 -7.75 16.28
C PRO A 47 -13.66 -6.70 17.37
N PRO A 48 -13.57 -7.08 18.66
CA PRO A 48 -13.86 -6.17 19.78
C PRO A 48 -12.92 -4.96 19.86
N ASN A 49 -11.66 -5.12 19.43
CA ASN A 49 -10.65 -4.06 19.38
C ASN A 49 -10.26 -3.76 17.92
N PRO A 50 -11.06 -2.98 17.18
CA PRO A 50 -10.86 -2.80 15.74
C PRO A 50 -9.54 -2.11 15.38
N ILE A 51 -9.09 -1.17 16.20
CA ILE A 51 -7.84 -0.42 15.96
C ILE A 51 -6.62 -1.34 16.13
N GLU A 52 -6.56 -2.10 17.23
CA GLU A 52 -5.47 -3.05 17.47
C GLU A 52 -5.40 -4.12 16.39
N PHE A 53 -6.57 -4.64 15.98
CA PHE A 53 -6.65 -5.61 14.90
C PHE A 53 -6.09 -5.04 13.59
N LEU A 54 -6.50 -3.83 13.21
CA LEU A 54 -6.03 -3.20 11.98
C LEU A 54 -4.53 -2.91 12.05
N ALA A 55 -4.02 -2.38 13.16
CA ALA A 55 -2.58 -2.15 13.34
C ALA A 55 -1.78 -3.46 13.23
N ALA A 56 -2.24 -4.54 13.88
CA ALA A 56 -1.64 -5.86 13.77
C ALA A 56 -1.69 -6.40 12.33
N PHE A 57 -2.80 -6.17 11.61
CA PHE A 57 -2.92 -6.53 10.20
C PHE A 57 -1.88 -5.81 9.34
N LEU A 58 -1.72 -4.49 9.51
CA LEU A 58 -0.74 -3.70 8.77
C LEU A 58 0.69 -4.21 9.03
N LEU A 59 1.06 -4.43 10.31
CA LEU A 59 2.40 -4.90 10.67
C LEU A 59 2.72 -6.31 10.15
N LYS A 60 1.73 -7.21 10.14
CA LYS A 60 1.89 -8.57 9.61
C LYS A 60 2.03 -8.60 8.09
N ASN A 61 1.36 -7.69 7.39
CA ASN A 61 1.29 -7.71 5.93
C ASN A 61 2.22 -6.70 5.24
N LYS A 62 2.91 -5.82 5.99
CA LYS A 62 3.74 -4.74 5.43
C LYS A 62 4.71 -5.19 4.32
N ASN A 63 5.35 -6.36 4.47
CA ASN A 63 6.36 -6.85 3.51
C ASN A 63 5.77 -7.21 2.13
N GLN A 64 4.44 -7.35 2.02
CA GLN A 64 3.75 -7.61 0.75
C GLN A 64 3.41 -6.31 0.01
N TYR A 65 3.58 -5.16 0.67
CA TYR A 65 3.22 -3.83 0.16
C TYR A 65 4.39 -2.83 0.17
N GLU A 66 5.56 -3.24 0.69
CA GLU A 66 6.86 -2.56 0.51
C GLU A 66 7.57 -3.05 -0.76
#